data_AF-A0A0A8HPT4-F1
#
_entry.id   AF-A0A0A8HPT4-F1
#
_cell.length_a   1.000
_cell.length_b   1.000
_cell.length_c   1.000
_cell.angle_alpha   90.00
_cell.angle_beta   90.00
_cell.angle_gamma   90.00
#
_symmetry.space_group_name_H-M   'P 1'
#
loop_
_entity.id
_entity.type
_entity.pdbx_description
1 polymer ?
#
loop_
_entity_poly.entity_id
_entity_poly.type
_entity_poly.pdbx_seq_one_letter_code
_entity_poly.pdbx_strand_id
1 'polypeptide(L)'
;MKLYHKWVLLLIASTCINLLSIKGFPLALGTLYLPILFKVVQMQMNLSDGLFDEKVNANVFIHNNQKGIIISVLCCTAITAALFVYLKDFYASLTGLFSYLIMFSPVTLAIGFILYILSAIAIVQAVKQKFASQ
;
A
#
# COMPACT_ATOMS: atom_id res chain seq x y z
N MET A 1 7.23 -18.16 -6.11
CA MET A 1 7.86 -17.01 -6.83
C MET A 1 8.24 -15.96 -5.80
N LYS A 2 9.51 -15.53 -5.73
CA LYS A 2 10.01 -14.59 -4.70
C LYS A 2 9.48 -13.16 -4.97
N LEU A 3 8.22 -12.89 -4.60
CA LEU A 3 7.54 -11.59 -4.79
C LEU A 3 8.35 -10.41 -4.23
N TYR A 4 9.18 -10.64 -3.22
CA TYR A 4 10.03 -9.61 -2.62
C TYR A 4 11.04 -8.98 -3.59
N HIS A 5 11.50 -9.64 -4.67
CA HIS A 5 12.47 -9.02 -5.58
C HIS A 5 11.86 -7.91 -6.45
N LYS A 6 10.55 -7.99 -6.70
CA LYS A 6 9.82 -7.07 -7.57
C LYS A 6 8.91 -6.12 -6.78
N TRP A 7 9.11 -5.98 -5.47
CA TRP A 7 8.25 -5.17 -4.61
C TRP A 7 8.13 -3.71 -5.10
N VAL A 8 9.24 -3.10 -5.55
CA VAL A 8 9.26 -1.75 -6.12
C VAL A 8 8.44 -1.68 -7.42
N LEU A 9 8.61 -2.66 -8.30
CA LEU A 9 7.89 -2.76 -9.56
C LEU A 9 6.38 -2.95 -9.34
N LEU A 10 6.00 -3.80 -8.39
CA LEU A 10 4.60 -3.98 -7.99
C LEU A 10 4.01 -2.71 -7.41
N LEU A 11 4.77 -1.99 -6.59
CA LEU A 11 4.35 -0.73 -6.01
C LEU A 11 4.12 0.33 -7.08
N ILE A 12 5.09 0.53 -7.97
CA ILE A 12 4.98 1.47 -9.09
C ILE A 12 3.79 1.10 -9.98
N ALA A 13 3.66 -0.18 -10.37
CA ALA A 13 2.54 -0.63 -11.18
C ALA A 13 1.19 -0.39 -10.47
N SER A 14 1.11 -0.70 -9.18
CA SER A 14 -0.09 -0.50 -8.37
C SER A 14 -0.45 0.98 -8.24
N THR A 15 0.53 1.85 -7.99
CA THR A 15 0.33 3.30 -7.92
C THR A 15 -0.13 3.83 -9.27
N CYS A 16 0.52 3.48 -10.38
CA CYS A 16 0.13 3.94 -11.71
C CYS A 16 -1.29 3.49 -12.08
N ILE A 17 -1.64 2.22 -11.86
CA ILE A 17 -2.98 1.68 -12.18
C ILE A 17 -4.05 2.31 -11.29
N ASN A 18 -3.77 2.49 -9.99
CA ASN A 18 -4.71 3.14 -9.08
C ASN A 18 -4.82 4.66 -9.31
N LEU A 19 -3.81 5.34 -9.85
CA LEU A 19 -3.91 6.75 -10.29
C LEU A 19 -4.69 6.90 -11.60
N LEU A 20 -4.48 5.98 -12.54
CA LEU A 20 -5.25 5.92 -13.79
C LEU A 20 -6.74 5.67 -13.49
N SER A 21 -7.02 4.85 -12.47
CA SER A 21 -8.36 4.76 -11.92
C SER A 21 -8.66 6.03 -11.11
N ILE A 22 -9.33 7.01 -11.69
CA ILE A 22 -9.75 8.25 -10.99
C ILE A 22 -10.41 7.95 -9.65
N LYS A 23 -11.17 6.85 -9.56
CA LYS A 23 -11.85 6.38 -8.35
C LYS A 23 -10.96 5.55 -7.40
N GLY A 24 -9.81 5.07 -7.87
CA GLY A 24 -8.80 4.33 -7.11
C GLY A 24 -7.77 5.22 -6.40
N PHE A 25 -7.92 6.54 -6.45
CA PHE A 25 -6.97 7.49 -5.88
C PHE A 25 -6.58 7.21 -4.40
N PRO A 26 -7.50 6.87 -3.48
CA PRO A 26 -7.10 6.59 -2.10
C PRO A 26 -6.27 5.30 -1.97
N LEU A 27 -6.46 4.32 -2.86
CA LEU A 27 -5.61 3.13 -2.94
C LEU A 27 -4.21 3.48 -3.47
N ALA A 28 -4.09 4.41 -4.41
CA ALA A 28 -2.81 4.91 -4.88
C ALA A 28 -2.02 5.60 -3.74
N LEU A 29 -2.70 6.44 -2.95
CA LEU A 29 -2.08 7.02 -1.75
C LEU A 29 -1.66 5.94 -0.75
N GLY A 30 -2.50 4.93 -0.52
CA GLY A 30 -2.15 3.77 0.30
C GLY A 30 -0.90 3.05 -0.19
N THR A 31 -0.77 2.83 -1.51
CA THR A 31 0.43 2.20 -2.09
C THR A 31 1.70 2.99 -1.84
N LEU A 32 1.63 4.33 -1.95
CA LEU A 32 2.76 5.22 -1.72
C LEU A 32 3.13 5.34 -0.23
N TYR A 33 2.17 5.12 0.66
CA TYR A 33 2.38 5.20 2.10
C TYR A 33 3.06 3.93 2.67
N LEU A 34 2.83 2.76 2.06
CA LEU A 34 3.39 1.48 2.52
C LEU A 34 4.92 1.52 2.76
N PRO A 35 5.78 1.99 1.83
CA PRO A 35 7.24 2.05 2.03
C PRO A 35 7.66 2.97 3.18
N ILE A 36 6.90 4.04 3.40
CA ILE A 36 7.18 5.03 4.43
C ILE A 36 7.02 4.36 5.80
N LEU A 37 5.94 3.60 6.00
CA LEU A 37 5.74 2.81 7.22
C LEU A 37 6.96 1.93 7.52
N PHE A 38 7.51 1.25 6.52
CA PHE A 38 8.67 0.40 6.72
C PHE A 38 9.97 1.16 7.02
N LYS A 39 10.17 2.34 6.42
CA LYS A 39 11.30 3.19 6.79
C LYS A 39 11.20 3.64 8.24
N VAL A 40 10.00 3.96 8.73
CA VAL A 40 9.76 4.31 10.13
C VAL A 40 10.08 3.12 11.04
N VAL A 41 9.64 1.91 10.70
CA VAL A 41 9.97 0.68 11.47
C VAL A 41 11.48 0.42 11.49
N GLN A 42 12.15 0.55 10.35
CA GLN A 42 13.60 0.41 10.29
C GLN A 42 14.30 1.45 11.17
N MET A 43 13.81 2.70 11.16
CA MET A 43 14.33 3.75 12.03
C MET A 43 14.11 3.43 13.50
N GLN A 44 12.93 2.92 13.87
CA GLN A 44 12.62 2.49 15.25
C GLN A 44 13.57 1.38 15.72
N MET A 45 13.89 0.41 14.86
CA MET A 45 14.84 -0.64 15.22
C MET A 45 16.28 -0.12 15.31
N ASN A 46 16.72 0.69 14.35
CA ASN A 46 18.07 1.30 14.40
C ASN A 46 18.27 2.18 15.65
N LEU A 47 17.23 2.91 16.07
CA LEU A 47 17.25 3.69 17.32
C LEU A 47 17.30 2.77 18.54
N SER A 48 16.53 1.68 18.53
CA SER A 48 16.52 0.71 19.62
C SER A 48 17.88 0.05 19.82
N ASP A 49 18.54 -0.35 18.73
CA ASP A 49 19.90 -0.93 18.77
C ASP A 49 20.95 0.08 19.24
N GLY A 50 20.71 1.38 19.03
CA GLY A 50 21.59 2.45 19.50
C GLY A 50 21.36 2.89 20.95
N LEU A 51 20.25 2.49 21.57
CA LEU A 51 19.83 2.91 22.91
C LEU A 51 19.88 1.80 23.95
N PHE A 52 19.81 0.53 23.54
CA PHE A 52 19.83 -0.63 24.42
C PHE A 52 20.96 -1.59 24.05
N ASP A 53 21.68 -2.11 25.05
CA ASP A 53 22.72 -3.14 24.84
C ASP A 53 22.15 -4.50 24.43
N GLU A 54 20.87 -4.76 24.71
CA GLU A 54 20.18 -5.97 24.30
C GLU A 54 19.62 -5.84 22.88
N LYS A 55 20.00 -6.79 22.00
CA LYS A 55 19.45 -6.88 20.64
C LYS A 55 17.94 -7.05 20.69
N VAL A 56 17.22 -6.06 20.17
CA VAL A 56 15.76 -6.11 20.12
C VAL A 56 15.32 -7.13 19.08
N ASN A 57 14.37 -7.99 19.46
CA ASN A 57 13.91 -9.06 18.58
C ASN A 57 13.13 -8.47 17.39
N ALA A 58 13.80 -8.39 16.24
CA ALA A 58 13.23 -7.87 14.99
C ALA A 58 11.93 -8.58 14.57
N ASN A 59 11.75 -9.85 14.93
CA ASN A 59 10.50 -10.57 14.64
C ASN A 59 9.31 -10.02 15.44
N VAL A 60 9.51 -9.58 16.68
CA VAL A 60 8.45 -8.96 17.50
C VAL A 60 8.06 -7.61 16.91
N PHE A 61 9.05 -6.82 16.48
CA PHE A 61 8.81 -5.54 15.82
C PHE A 61 8.06 -5.71 14.49
N ILE A 62 8.47 -6.64 13.64
CA ILE A 62 7.79 -6.91 12.36
C ILE A 62 6.37 -7.43 12.59
N HIS A 63 6.16 -8.32 13.58
CA HIS A 63 4.84 -8.84 13.89
C HIS A 63 3.88 -7.74 14.36
N ASN A 64 4.35 -6.83 15.22
CA ASN A 64 3.55 -5.70 15.68
C ASN A 64 3.20 -4.73 14.55
N ASN A 65 4.14 -4.50 13.63
CA ASN A 65 3.92 -3.62 12.48
C ASN A 65 3.05 -4.25 11.37
N GLN A 66 3.02 -5.57 11.26
CA GLN A 66 2.14 -6.28 10.33
C GLN A 66 0.65 -5.97 10.59
N LYS A 67 0.25 -5.87 11.87
CA LYS A 67 -1.12 -5.47 12.24
C LYS A 67 -1.45 -4.06 11.78
N GLY A 68 -0.53 -3.11 11.97
CA GLY A 68 -0.69 -1.73 11.51
C GLY A 68 -0.89 -1.61 10.00
N ILE A 69 -0.14 -2.42 9.23
CA ILE A 69 -0.28 -2.48 7.77
C ILE A 69 -1.66 -3.00 7.35
N ILE A 70 -2.14 -4.08 7.99
CA ILE A 70 -3.47 -4.64 7.69
C ILE A 70 -4.57 -3.60 7.97
N ILE A 71 -4.48 -2.89 9.10
CA ILE A 71 -5.43 -1.83 9.46
C ILE A 71 -5.40 -0.69 8.42
N SER A 72 -4.20 -0.28 7.99
CA SER A 72 -4.05 0.75 6.94
C SER A 72 -4.64 0.32 5.60
N VAL A 73 -4.43 -0.93 5.18
CA VAL A 73 -5.03 -1.50 3.96
C VAL A 73 -6.55 -1.48 4.04
N LEU A 74 -7.12 -1.94 5.16
CA LEU A 74 -8.56 -1.88 5.42
C LEU A 74 -9.09 -0.45 5.38
N CYS A 75 -8.38 0.49 6.00
CA CYS A 75 -8.76 1.91 6.03
C CYS A 75 -8.79 2.52 4.61
N CYS A 76 -7.74 2.34 3.81
CA CYS A 76 -7.71 2.82 2.42
C CYS A 76 -8.83 2.21 1.58
N THR A 77 -9.18 0.95 1.84
CA THR A 77 -10.28 0.25 1.15
C THR A 77 -11.64 0.87 1.53
N ALA A 78 -11.87 1.07 2.83
CA ALA A 78 -13.11 1.66 3.34
C ALA A 78 -13.31 3.10 2.83
N ILE A 79 -12.25 3.92 2.87
CA ILE A 79 -12.27 5.29 2.34
C ILE A 79 -12.56 5.29 0.83
N THR A 80 -11.95 4.37 0.08
CA THR A 80 -12.22 4.23 -1.37
C THR A 80 -13.68 3.92 -1.64
N ALA A 81 -14.27 2.99 -0.89
CA ALA A 81 -15.69 2.64 -1.01
C ALA A 81 -16.61 3.82 -0.63
N ALA A 82 -16.30 4.52 0.45
CA ALA A 82 -17.06 5.70 0.86
C ALA A 82 -17.00 6.81 -0.20
N LEU A 83 -15.79 7.15 -0.66
CA LEU A 83 -15.60 8.18 -1.69
C LEU A 83 -16.25 7.81 -3.02
N PHE A 84 -16.32 6.52 -3.37
CA PHE A 84 -17.04 6.07 -4.55
C PHE A 84 -18.52 6.47 -4.52
N VAL A 85 -19.16 6.40 -3.34
CA VAL A 85 -20.56 6.76 -3.15
C VAL A 85 -20.71 8.28 -3.05
N TYR A 86 -19.91 8.93 -2.21
CA TYR A 86 -20.03 10.38 -1.97
C TYR A 86 -19.68 11.24 -3.18
N LEU A 87 -18.73 10.82 -4.01
CA LEU A 87 -18.32 11.58 -5.20
C LEU A 87 -19.06 11.14 -6.47
N LYS A 88 -20.17 10.40 -6.35
CA LYS A 88 -20.92 9.90 -7.53
C LYS A 88 -21.29 11.02 -8.50
N ASP A 89 -21.81 12.13 -7.99
CA ASP A 89 -22.25 13.26 -8.82
C ASP A 89 -21.06 14.03 -9.39
N PHE A 90 -19.95 14.09 -8.66
CA PHE A 90 -18.68 14.61 -9.17
C PHE A 90 -18.13 13.75 -10.32
N TYR A 91 -18.16 12.43 -10.19
CA TYR A 91 -17.74 11.55 -11.28
C TYR A 91 -18.68 11.62 -12.49
N ALA A 92 -19.97 11.89 -12.27
CA ALA A 92 -20.93 12.06 -13.36
C ALA A 92 -20.75 13.39 -14.11
N SER A 93 -20.19 14.43 -13.48
CA SER A 93 -19.93 15.72 -14.12
C SER A 93 -18.64 15.76 -14.96
N LEU A 94 -17.76 14.76 -14.82
CA LEU A 94 -16.53 14.65 -15.60
C LEU A 94 -16.82 14.19 -17.04
N THR A 95 -16.54 15.06 -18.01
CA THR A 95 -16.76 14.83 -19.45
C THR A 95 -15.46 14.62 -20.22
N GLY A 96 -15.55 14.16 -21.47
CA GLY A 96 -14.40 13.96 -22.36
C GLY A 96 -13.51 12.79 -21.94
N LEU A 97 -12.20 12.99 -21.94
CA LEU A 97 -11.19 11.96 -21.61
C LEU A 97 -11.44 11.32 -20.23
N PHE A 98 -11.85 12.11 -19.24
CA PHE A 98 -12.15 11.65 -17.88
C PHE A 98 -13.40 10.75 -17.81
N SER A 99 -14.36 10.92 -18.72
CA SER A 99 -15.56 10.07 -18.81
C SER A 99 -15.20 8.65 -19.24
N TYR A 100 -14.28 8.49 -20.20
CA TYR A 100 -13.75 7.19 -20.60
C TYR A 100 -13.01 6.50 -19.45
N LEU A 101 -12.18 7.23 -18.71
CA LEU A 101 -11.47 6.73 -17.52
C LEU A 101 -12.46 6.25 -16.43
N ILE A 102 -13.60 6.93 -16.26
CA ILE A 102 -14.66 6.53 -15.32
C ILE A 102 -15.40 5.28 -15.77
N MET A 103 -15.62 5.10 -17.07
CA MET A 103 -16.25 3.91 -17.65
C MET A 103 -15.38 2.66 -17.46
N PHE A 104 -14.06 2.77 -17.64
CA PHE A 104 -13.11 1.68 -17.38
C PHE A 104 -12.75 1.50 -15.89
N SER A 105 -13.10 2.49 -15.06
CA SER A 105 -12.78 2.52 -13.64
C SER A 105 -13.16 1.26 -12.85
N PRO A 106 -14.31 0.59 -13.06
CA PRO A 106 -14.65 -0.64 -12.31
C PRO A 106 -13.61 -1.74 -12.49
N VAL A 107 -13.12 -1.93 -13.72
CA VAL A 107 -12.12 -2.95 -14.04
C VAL A 107 -10.75 -2.54 -13.50
N THR A 108 -10.34 -1.29 -13.72
CA THR A 108 -9.03 -0.80 -13.24
C THR A 108 -8.96 -0.73 -11.72
N LEU A 109 -10.07 -0.47 -11.04
CA LEU A 109 -10.14 -0.45 -9.57
C LEU A 109 -10.07 -1.86 -8.99
N ALA A 110 -10.70 -2.86 -9.61
CA ALA A 110 -10.55 -4.26 -9.21
C ALA A 110 -9.09 -4.74 -9.36
N ILE A 111 -8.47 -4.46 -10.50
CA ILE A 111 -7.06 -4.81 -10.76
C ILE A 111 -6.14 -4.05 -9.80
N GLY A 112 -6.36 -2.74 -9.63
CA GLY A 112 -5.59 -1.88 -8.74
C GLY A 112 -5.71 -2.29 -7.26
N PHE A 113 -6.87 -2.77 -6.84
CA PHE A 113 -7.08 -3.30 -5.49
C PHE A 113 -6.30 -4.61 -5.25
N ILE A 114 -6.33 -5.54 -6.21
CA ILE A 114 -5.53 -6.77 -6.14
C ILE A 114 -4.05 -6.41 -6.08
N LEU A 115 -3.59 -5.52 -6.95
CA LEU A 115 -2.20 -5.05 -6.95
C LEU A 115 -1.81 -4.34 -5.66
N TYR A 116 -2.72 -3.61 -5.03
CA TYR A 116 -2.48 -2.97 -3.73
C TYR A 116 -2.24 -4.02 -2.63
N ILE A 117 -3.09 -5.03 -2.53
CA ILE A 117 -2.92 -6.13 -1.57
C ILE A 117 -1.60 -6.87 -1.83
N LEU A 118 -1.33 -7.22 -3.09
CA LEU A 118 -0.08 -7.90 -3.46
C LEU A 118 1.15 -7.06 -3.13
N SER A 119 1.07 -5.74 -3.32
CA SER A 119 2.15 -4.81 -2.95
C SER A 119 2.36 -4.80 -1.43
N ALA A 120 1.29 -4.70 -0.64
CA ALA A 120 1.39 -4.75 0.82
C ALA A 120 2.04 -6.06 1.31
N ILE A 121 1.63 -7.20 0.76
CA ILE A 121 2.23 -8.51 1.09
C ILE A 121 3.70 -8.57 0.65
N ALA A 122 4.01 -8.14 -0.57
CA ALA A 122 5.36 -8.18 -1.11
C ALA A 122 6.34 -7.36 -0.27
N ILE A 123 5.92 -6.19 0.23
CA ILE A 123 6.78 -5.35 1.07
C ILE A 123 6.92 -5.95 2.47
N VAL A 124 5.86 -6.50 3.07
CA VAL A 124 5.97 -7.22 4.36
C VAL A 124 6.97 -8.38 4.23
N GLN A 125 6.93 -9.13 3.13
CA GLN A 125 7.88 -10.22 2.87
C GLN A 125 9.31 -9.71 2.66
N ALA A 126 9.49 -8.62 1.91
CA ALA A 126 10.80 -8.02 1.67
C ALA A 126 11.45 -7.56 2.99
N VAL A 127 10.66 -6.99 3.89
CA VAL A 127 11.13 -6.55 5.20
C VAL A 127 11.43 -7.70 6.14
N LYS A 128 10.57 -8.73 6.18
CA LYS A 128 10.86 -9.97 6.91
C LYS A 128 12.19 -10.59 6.48
N GLN A 129 12.48 -10.62 5.18
CA GLN A 129 13.76 -11.14 4.71
C GLN A 129 14.94 -10.25 5.09
N LYS A 130 14.81 -8.93 4.90
CA LYS A 130 15.89 -7.98 5.23
C LYS A 130 16.35 -8.10 6.69
N PHE A 131 15.41 -8.29 7.61
CA PHE A 131 15.70 -8.42 9.04
C PHE A 131 15.89 -9.86 9.53
N ALA A 132 15.50 -10.87 8.76
CA ALA A 132 15.89 -12.27 9.03
C ALA A 132 17.34 -12.57 8.60
N SER A 133 17.91 -11.74 7.71
CA SER A 133 19.30 -11.81 7.27
C SER A 133 20.27 -10.92 8.05
N GLN A 134 19.79 -10.15 9.04
CA GLN A 134 20.59 -9.39 10.01
C GLN A 134 20.59 -10.12 11.36
#